data_AF-A0A453IXK3-F1
#
_entry.id   AF-A0A453IXK3-F1
#
_cell.length_a   1.000
_cell.length_b   1.000
_cell.length_c   1.000
_cell.angle_alpha   90.00
_cell.angle_beta   90.00
_cell.angle_gamma   90.00
#
_symmetry.space_group_name_H-M   'P 1'
#
loop_
_entity.id
_entity.type
_entity.pdbx_description
1 polymer ?
#
loop_
_entity_poly.entity_id
_entity_poly.type
_entity_poly.pdbx_seq_one_letter_code
_entity_poly.pdbx_strand_id
1 'polypeptide(L)'
;MSRGSGAGYDRHITIFSPEGRLYQVEYAFKAVKSAGVTSIGVRGKDSVCVVTQKKVPDKLLDDTSITHLFSITKYTGLLATGLTADARSLVSQARNEAAEFRKKWGYEMPVDVLAKWYNTLSLLKFLFKLPKWQQ
;
A
#
# COMPACT_ATOMS: atom_id res chain seq x y z
N MET A 1 -0.07 26.03 26.33
CA MET A 1 0.65 25.09 25.44
C MET A 1 1.08 23.89 26.26
N SER A 2 0.34 22.79 26.23
CA SER A 2 0.74 21.57 26.95
C SER A 2 1.91 20.93 26.20
N ARG A 3 3.08 20.87 26.84
CA ARG A 3 4.19 20.04 26.36
C ARG A 3 3.82 18.58 26.67
N GLY A 4 3.83 17.73 25.64
CA GLY A 4 3.38 16.34 25.72
C GLY A 4 3.90 15.60 26.96
N SER A 5 2.98 15.27 27.87
CA SER A 5 3.23 14.35 28.98
C SER A 5 3.15 12.90 28.45
N GLY A 6 4.25 12.45 27.87
CA GLY A 6 4.37 11.16 27.17
C GLY A 6 4.49 9.91 28.06
N ALA A 7 3.76 9.82 29.17
CA ALA A 7 3.87 8.68 30.09
C ALA A 7 2.52 7.95 30.25
N GLY A 8 2.10 7.20 29.22
CA GLY A 8 0.99 6.23 29.35
C GLY A 8 0.14 6.04 28.09
N TYR A 9 -0.13 7.13 27.38
CA TYR A 9 -1.01 7.14 26.20
C TYR A 9 -0.35 6.63 24.91
N ASP A 10 0.99 6.59 24.87
CA ASP A 10 1.74 6.16 23.69
C ASP A 10 1.89 4.63 23.55
N ARG A 11 1.65 3.89 24.63
CA ARG A 11 1.80 2.42 24.68
C ARG A 11 0.52 1.66 24.35
N HIS A 12 -0.63 2.33 24.26
CA HIS A 12 -1.92 1.70 24.02
C HIS A 12 -2.39 1.93 22.57
N ILE A 13 -2.97 0.89 21.96
CA ILE A 13 -3.08 0.73 20.51
C ILE A 13 -4.03 1.74 19.85
N THR A 14 -5.10 2.16 20.53
CA THR A 14 -6.15 3.04 19.95
C THR A 14 -6.67 4.08 20.95
N ILE A 15 -5.82 4.61 21.83
CA ILE A 15 -6.22 5.65 22.78
C ILE A 15 -5.89 7.03 22.22
N PHE A 16 -6.87 7.93 22.27
CA PHE A 16 -6.65 9.35 21.94
C PHE A 16 -5.73 9.98 22.99
N SER A 17 -4.70 10.68 22.52
CA SER A 17 -3.90 11.52 23.40
C SER A 17 -4.73 12.69 23.93
N PRO A 18 -4.31 13.34 25.04
CA PRO A 18 -4.96 14.56 25.54
C PRO A 18 -5.06 15.70 24.51
N GLU A 19 -4.26 15.64 23.44
CA GLU A 19 -4.24 16.59 22.33
C GLU A 19 -5.15 16.15 21.15
N GLY A 20 -5.88 15.04 21.27
CA GLY A 20 -6.73 14.48 20.21
C GLY A 20 -5.97 13.73 19.11
N ARG A 21 -4.67 13.45 19.31
CA ARG A 21 -3.81 12.78 18.33
C ARG A 21 -3.70 11.28 18.59
N LEU A 22 -3.52 10.51 17.52
CA LEU A 22 -3.25 9.07 17.57
C LEU A 22 -1.77 8.80 17.26
N TYR A 23 -0.95 8.66 18.31
CA TYR A 23 0.49 8.50 18.16
C TYR A 23 0.89 7.24 17.39
N GLN A 24 0.15 6.14 17.53
CA GLN A 24 0.39 4.90 16.78
C GLN A 24 0.25 5.07 15.27
N VAL A 25 -0.68 5.91 14.81
CA VAL A 25 -0.83 6.23 13.38
C VAL A 25 0.37 7.03 12.90
N GLU A 26 0.82 8.01 13.68
CA GLU A 26 2.01 8.81 13.36
C GLU A 26 3.29 7.96 13.30
N TYR A 27 3.43 6.98 14.19
CA TYR A 27 4.53 6.01 14.14
C TYR A 27 4.47 5.11 12.92
N ALA A 28 3.28 4.66 12.52
CA ALA A 28 3.12 3.89 11.29
C ALA A 28 3.58 4.71 10.06
N PHE A 29 3.21 5.99 9.98
CA PHE A 29 3.70 6.89 8.92
C PHE A 29 5.22 7.08 8.95
N LYS A 30 5.83 7.20 10.14
CA LYS A 30 7.29 7.27 10.29
C LYS A 30 7.95 5.95 9.85
N ALA A 31 7.38 4.80 10.18
CA ALA A 31 7.90 3.50 9.79
C ALA A 31 7.93 3.32 8.26
N VAL A 32 6.90 3.80 7.54
CA VAL A 32 6.89 3.80 6.07
C VAL A 32 8.03 4.65 5.51
N LYS A 33 8.28 5.84 6.09
CA LYS A 33 9.38 6.71 5.66
C LYS A 33 10.75 6.09 5.96
N SER A 34 10.89 5.38 7.08
CA SER A 34 12.12 4.69 7.47
C SER A 34 12.52 3.56 6.51
N ALA A 35 11.57 2.98 5.77
CA ALA A 35 11.88 2.00 4.73
C ALA A 35 12.75 2.60 3.61
N GLY A 36 12.73 3.93 3.45
CA GLY A 36 13.62 4.65 2.53
C GLY A 36 13.41 4.29 1.05
N VAL A 37 12.28 3.68 0.71
CA VAL A 37 11.88 3.38 -0.67
C VAL A 37 10.93 4.48 -1.13
N THR A 38 11.31 5.18 -2.19
CA THR A 38 10.45 6.20 -2.79
C THR A 38 9.81 5.63 -4.06
N SER A 39 8.52 5.89 -4.22
CA SER A 39 7.77 5.47 -5.39
C SER A 39 6.95 6.64 -5.91
N ILE A 40 6.82 6.72 -7.23
CA ILE A 40 6.20 7.81 -7.95
C ILE A 40 5.19 7.20 -8.92
N GLY A 41 3.98 7.75 -8.96
CA GLY A 41 2.96 7.39 -9.95
C GLY A 41 2.54 8.61 -10.74
N VAL A 42 2.53 8.51 -12.06
CA VAL A 42 2.07 9.55 -12.97
C VAL A 42 0.91 9.02 -13.80
N ARG A 43 -0.20 9.75 -13.80
CA ARG A 43 -1.37 9.47 -14.63
C ARG A 43 -1.36 10.43 -15.83
N GLY A 44 -1.31 9.86 -17.02
CA GLY A 44 -1.60 10.55 -18.28
C GLY A 44 -3.08 10.45 -18.64
N LYS A 45 -3.41 10.89 -19.85
CA LYS A 45 -4.78 10.82 -20.40
C LYS A 45 -5.24 9.38 -20.61
N ASP A 46 -4.38 8.57 -21.22
CA ASP A 46 -4.69 7.20 -21.65
C ASP A 46 -3.83 6.13 -20.95
N SER A 47 -2.86 6.55 -20.15
CA SER A 47 -1.89 5.66 -19.52
C SER A 47 -1.59 6.06 -18.07
N VAL A 48 -1.09 5.10 -17.31
CA VAL A 48 -0.59 5.31 -15.95
C VAL A 48 0.77 4.64 -15.87
N CYS A 49 1.76 5.37 -15.40
CA CYS A 49 3.10 4.87 -15.15
C CYS A 49 3.38 4.93 -13.66
N VAL A 50 4.01 3.88 -13.14
CA VAL A 50 4.46 3.84 -11.76
C VAL A 50 5.91 3.39 -11.73
N VAL A 51 6.71 4.08 -10.93
CA VAL A 51 8.14 3.83 -10.77
C VAL A 51 8.41 3.70 -9.29
N THR A 52 9.20 2.70 -8.92
CA THR A 52 9.64 2.50 -7.54
C THR A 52 11.13 2.35 -7.51
N GLN A 53 11.74 2.84 -6.44
CA GLN A 53 13.12 2.54 -6.17
C GLN A 53 13.27 1.05 -5.84
N LYS A 54 14.23 0.39 -6.50
CA LYS A 54 14.63 -0.98 -6.20
C LYS A 54 15.98 -0.92 -5.48
N LYS A 55 16.01 -1.32 -4.22
CA LYS A 55 17.23 -1.38 -3.42
C LYS A 55 17.57 -2.82 -3.13
N VAL A 56 18.62 -3.32 -3.78
CA VAL A 56 19.18 -4.64 -3.46
C VAL A 56 20.38 -4.43 -2.54
N PRO A 57 20.30 -4.84 -1.28
CA PRO A 57 21.37 -4.57 -0.32
C PRO A 57 22.61 -5.44 -0.55
N ASP A 58 22.46 -6.62 -1.15
CA ASP A 58 23.55 -7.59 -1.34
C ASP A 58 23.51 -8.22 -2.73
N LYS A 59 24.68 -8.46 -3.31
CA LYS A 59 24.85 -9.11 -4.62
C LYS A 59 24.46 -10.58 -4.60
N LEU A 60 24.36 -11.20 -3.42
CA LEU A 60 23.89 -12.57 -3.24
C LEU A 60 22.36 -12.70 -3.34
N LEU A 61 21.63 -11.59 -3.23
CA LEU A 61 20.18 -11.60 -3.40
C LEU A 61 19.84 -11.54 -4.88
N ASP A 62 18.94 -12.44 -5.28
CA ASP A 62 18.36 -12.37 -6.61
C ASP A 62 17.50 -11.10 -6.74
N ASP A 63 17.93 -10.24 -7.67
CA ASP A 63 17.27 -8.98 -7.97
C ASP A 63 15.82 -9.21 -8.45
N THR A 64 15.52 -10.32 -9.11
CA THR A 64 14.15 -10.55 -9.64
C THR A 64 13.13 -10.83 -8.53
N SER A 65 13.59 -11.35 -7.39
CA SER A 65 12.77 -11.67 -6.23
C SER A 65 12.35 -10.44 -5.42
N ILE A 66 13.06 -9.31 -5.55
CA ILE A 66 12.79 -8.07 -4.80
C ILE A 66 11.94 -7.13 -5.66
N THR A 67 10.63 -7.16 -5.46
CA THR A 67 9.68 -6.30 -6.18
C THR A 67 8.69 -5.63 -5.24
N HIS A 68 8.37 -4.37 -5.56
CA HIS A 68 7.32 -3.59 -4.91
C HIS A 68 6.08 -3.42 -5.80
N LEU A 69 6.12 -4.01 -7.00
CA LEU A 69 5.07 -3.99 -8.01
C LEU A 69 4.38 -5.36 -8.03
N PHE A 70 3.09 -5.36 -7.80
CA PHE A 70 2.28 -6.58 -7.72
C PHE A 70 1.11 -6.50 -8.69
N SER A 71 0.95 -7.51 -9.54
CA SER A 71 -0.26 -7.68 -10.33
C SER A 71 -1.38 -8.26 -9.46
N ILE A 72 -2.52 -7.58 -9.40
CA ILE A 72 -3.71 -8.08 -8.71
C ILE A 72 -4.60 -8.79 -9.71
N THR A 73 -4.91 -8.13 -10.82
CA THR A 73 -5.67 -8.69 -11.95
C THR A 73 -4.93 -8.43 -13.25
N LYS A 74 -5.47 -8.92 -14.37
CA LYS A 74 -4.90 -8.70 -15.71
C LYS A 74 -4.77 -7.21 -16.08
N TYR A 75 -5.58 -6.34 -15.48
CA TYR A 75 -5.63 -4.90 -15.80
C TYR A 75 -5.44 -3.99 -14.58
N THR A 76 -5.08 -4.55 -13.41
CA THR A 76 -4.91 -3.77 -12.18
C THR A 76 -3.63 -4.18 -11.48
N GLY A 77 -2.80 -3.18 -11.20
CA GLY A 77 -1.54 -3.33 -10.47
C GLY A 77 -1.56 -2.53 -9.18
N LEU A 78 -0.83 -3.03 -8.19
CA LEU A 78 -0.61 -2.36 -6.93
C LEU A 78 0.87 -2.14 -6.74
N LEU A 79 1.21 -0.92 -6.31
CA LEU A 79 2.53 -0.58 -5.87
C LEU A 79 2.47 -0.33 -4.37
N ALA A 80 3.32 -1.02 -3.61
CA ALA A 80 3.35 -0.92 -2.16
C ALA A 80 4.67 -0.31 -1.67
N THR A 81 4.57 0.73 -0.86
CA THR A 81 5.71 1.38 -0.18
C THR A 81 5.66 1.12 1.31
N GLY A 82 6.78 0.73 1.91
CA GLY A 82 6.88 0.44 3.34
C GLY A 82 7.37 -0.99 3.58
N LEU A 83 6.80 -1.65 4.60
CA LEU A 83 7.21 -3.00 4.97
C LEU A 83 6.73 -4.03 3.94
N THR A 84 7.67 -4.74 3.32
CA THR A 84 7.37 -5.72 2.25
C THR A 84 6.49 -6.88 2.72
N ALA A 85 6.57 -7.27 4.00
CA ALA A 85 5.73 -8.32 4.57
C ALA A 85 4.25 -7.91 4.57
N ASP A 86 3.94 -6.71 5.07
CA ASP A 86 2.57 -6.17 5.09
C ASP A 86 2.03 -6.00 3.67
N ALA A 87 2.88 -5.50 2.76
CA ALA A 87 2.54 -5.38 1.35
C ALA A 87 2.08 -6.70 0.73
N ARG A 88 2.79 -7.82 1.00
CA ARG A 88 2.42 -9.14 0.48
C ARG A 88 1.08 -9.63 1.03
N SER A 89 0.84 -9.44 2.33
CA SER A 89 -0.44 -9.77 2.97
C SER A 89 -1.60 -8.99 2.33
N LEU A 90 -1.40 -7.69 2.13
CA LEU A 90 -2.37 -6.80 1.50
C LEU A 90 -2.67 -7.18 0.04
N VAL A 91 -1.63 -7.53 -0.73
CA VAL A 91 -1.79 -8.02 -2.11
C VAL A 91 -2.58 -9.33 -2.15
N SER A 92 -2.32 -10.26 -1.23
CA SER A 92 -3.06 -11.52 -1.14
C SER A 92 -4.55 -11.28 -0.89
N GLN A 93 -4.88 -10.43 0.09
CA GLN A 93 -6.27 -10.08 0.38
C GLN A 93 -6.94 -9.36 -0.80
N ALA A 94 -6.24 -8.42 -1.45
CA ALA A 94 -6.77 -7.71 -2.61
C ALA A 94 -7.04 -8.62 -3.81
N ARG A 95 -6.22 -9.67 -4.01
CA ARG A 95 -6.47 -10.70 -5.02
C ARG A 95 -7.71 -11.52 -4.70
N ASN A 96 -7.91 -11.90 -3.45
CA ASN A 96 -9.09 -12.64 -3.01
C ASN A 96 -10.36 -11.82 -3.24
N GLU A 97 -10.38 -10.56 -2.81
CA GLU A 97 -11.52 -9.67 -3.02
C GLU A 97 -11.81 -9.47 -4.52
N ALA A 98 -10.77 -9.25 -5.33
CA ALA A 98 -10.95 -9.09 -6.77
C ALA A 98 -11.51 -10.35 -7.45
N ALA A 99 -11.12 -11.53 -6.98
CA ALA A 99 -11.65 -12.80 -7.47
C ALA A 99 -13.11 -13.00 -7.03
N GLU A 100 -13.44 -12.70 -5.78
CA GLU A 100 -14.80 -12.78 -5.24
C GLU A 100 -15.75 -11.82 -5.95
N PHE A 101 -15.31 -10.56 -6.17
CA PHE A 101 -16.06 -9.57 -6.92
C PHE A 101 -16.36 -10.06 -8.34
N ARG A 102 -15.34 -10.58 -9.03
CA ARG A 102 -15.50 -11.12 -10.38
C ARG A 102 -16.45 -12.30 -10.42
N LYS A 103 -16.39 -13.19 -9.42
CA LYS A 103 -17.31 -14.33 -9.29
C LYS A 103 -18.75 -13.88 -9.06
N LYS A 104 -18.95 -12.84 -8.25
CA LYS A 104 -20.29 -12.34 -7.87
C LYS A 104 -20.96 -11.56 -8.99
N TRP A 105 -20.21 -10.72 -9.69
CA TRP A 105 -20.78 -9.76 -10.65
C TRP A 105 -20.48 -10.08 -12.12
N GLY A 106 -19.57 -11.03 -12.40
CA GLY A 106 -19.24 -11.45 -13.76
C GLY A 106 -18.33 -10.51 -14.55
N TYR A 107 -17.96 -9.34 -13.99
CA TYR A 107 -17.02 -8.40 -14.61
C TYR A 107 -15.83 -8.11 -13.68
N GLU A 108 -14.78 -7.51 -14.23
CA GLU A 108 -13.57 -7.22 -13.47
C GLU A 108 -13.74 -5.99 -12.56
N MET A 109 -13.21 -6.11 -11.34
CA MET A 109 -13.36 -5.06 -10.35
C MET A 109 -12.66 -3.76 -10.79
N PRO A 110 -13.40 -2.63 -10.85
CA PRO A 110 -12.81 -1.34 -11.16
C PRO A 110 -11.91 -0.87 -10.02
N VAL A 111 -10.87 -0.11 -10.36
CA VAL A 111 -9.83 0.30 -9.40
C VAL A 111 -10.36 1.22 -8.31
N ASP A 112 -11.38 2.02 -8.61
CA ASP A 112 -12.02 2.87 -7.59
C ASP A 112 -12.71 2.06 -6.50
N VAL A 113 -13.32 0.92 -6.87
CA VAL A 113 -13.97 0.01 -5.90
C VAL A 113 -12.92 -0.72 -5.07
N LEU A 114 -11.87 -1.22 -5.73
CA LEU A 114 -10.74 -1.85 -5.03
C LEU A 114 -10.08 -0.88 -4.05
N ALA A 115 -9.85 0.37 -4.45
CA ALA A 115 -9.26 1.40 -3.60
C ALA A 115 -10.18 1.78 -2.43
N LYS A 116 -11.50 1.79 -2.61
CA LYS A 116 -12.47 2.00 -1.52
C LYS A 116 -12.43 0.86 -0.52
N TRP A 117 -12.48 -0.39 -1.00
CA TRP A 117 -12.36 -1.57 -0.14
C TRP A 117 -11.06 -1.56 0.66
N TYR A 118 -9.95 -1.20 0.00
CA TYR A 118 -8.65 -1.10 0.64
C TYR A 118 -8.57 0.00 1.71
N ASN A 119 -9.20 1.15 1.46
CA ASN A 119 -9.26 2.26 2.40
C ASN A 119 -10.05 1.92 3.67
N THR A 120 -10.96 0.94 3.59
CA THR A 120 -11.65 0.39 4.76
C THR A 120 -10.71 -0.48 5.61
N LEU A 121 -9.67 -1.06 5.01
CA LEU A 121 -8.71 -1.96 5.67
C LEU A 121 -7.42 -1.26 6.15
N SER A 122 -6.96 -0.19 5.50
CA SER A 122 -5.73 0.49 5.91
C SER A 122 -5.70 1.99 5.58
N LEU A 123 -4.97 2.77 6.39
CA LEU A 123 -4.87 4.23 6.31
C LEU A 123 -3.78 4.77 5.33
N LEU A 124 -3.26 4.00 4.36
CA LEU A 124 -2.19 4.47 3.45
C LEU A 124 -2.29 3.89 2.01
N LYS A 125 -2.27 4.76 0.98
CA LYS A 125 -2.69 4.49 -0.42
C LYS A 125 -1.58 4.61 -1.48
N PHE A 126 -1.59 3.71 -2.48
CA PHE A 126 -1.61 3.99 -3.94
C PHE A 126 -2.01 2.72 -4.74
N LEU A 127 -3.10 2.79 -5.51
CA LEU A 127 -3.67 1.67 -6.30
C LEU A 127 -3.99 2.18 -7.72
N PHE A 128 -3.61 1.45 -8.78
CA PHE A 128 -3.69 1.94 -10.17
C PHE A 128 -4.28 0.92 -11.15
N LYS A 129 -4.97 1.43 -12.19
CA LYS A 129 -5.49 0.66 -13.34
C LYS A 129 -4.42 0.62 -14.43
N LEU A 130 -3.98 -0.58 -14.81
CA LEU A 130 -3.02 -0.80 -15.89
C LEU A 130 -3.78 -1.14 -17.19
N PRO A 131 -3.70 -0.31 -18.25
CA PRO A 131 -4.14 -0.72 -19.57
C PRO A 131 -3.07 -1.62 -20.21
N LYS A 132 -3.47 -2.87 -20.50
CA LYS A 132 -2.85 -3.88 -21.38
C LYS A 132 -1.32 -4.02 -21.33
N TRP A 133 -0.85 -5.04 -20.61
CA TRP A 133 0.44 -5.67 -20.84
C TRP A 133 0.32 -6.70 -21.96
N GLN A 134 0.78 -6.35 -23.16
CA GLN A 134 1.08 -7.31 -24.22
C GLN A 134 2.12 -6.71 -25.18
N GLN A 135 3.39 -6.98 -24.91
CA GLN A 135 4.40 -7.53 -25.84
C GLN A 135 5.58 -8.04 -25.02
#